data_AF-A0A388SXE4-F1
#
_entry.id   AF-A0A388SXE4-F1
#
_cell.length_a   1.000
_cell.length_b   1.000
_cell.length_c   1.000
_cell.angle_alpha   90.00
_cell.angle_beta   90.00
_cell.angle_gamma   90.00
#
_symmetry.space_group_name_H-M   'P 1'
#
loop_
_entity.id
_entity.type
_entity.pdbx_description
1 polymer ?
#
loop_
_entity_poly.entity_id
_entity_poly.type
_entity_poly.pdbx_seq_one_letter_code
_entity_poly.pdbx_strand_id
1 'polypeptide(L)'
;MQPETPTPDQARETLDTARREANEARALVETLADRVRDGDTTVTADQLGGQKQLADLAQLRVEAAERKLQSAIAADRHARCTAAVKAARDLLDADTTAPLVDAVTAVRAAVAGLVAAVSARNDGIAAAGTALETLNQELSLEAGTLGQPDARPLFEQYRARGDRRHLFVGDAGRGARSATALSTIDLVCAAVTTVLITDPNSRHLSDRMRLPDSVVRQLGETVPGLADAWRVSAEEWLKMRNTTAHTRASQQGRAPVTDPEG
;
A
#
# COMPACT_ATOMS: atom_id res chain seq x y z
N MET A 1 5.67 -23.79 -46.96
CA MET A 1 6.25 -22.84 -45.98
C MET A 1 5.48 -21.54 -46.10
N GLN A 2 4.77 -21.12 -45.06
CA GLN A 2 4.18 -19.77 -45.04
C GLN A 2 5.33 -18.77 -44.82
N PRO A 3 5.42 -17.68 -45.59
CA PRO A 3 6.43 -16.66 -45.36
C PRO A 3 6.21 -16.05 -43.98
N GLU A 4 7.28 -15.98 -43.16
CA GLU A 4 7.24 -15.31 -41.87
C GLU A 4 6.79 -13.85 -42.06
N THR A 5 5.80 -13.42 -41.28
CA THR A 5 5.36 -12.02 -41.31
C THR A 5 6.48 -11.17 -40.70
N PRO A 6 7.01 -10.17 -41.41
CA PRO A 6 8.12 -9.36 -40.90
C PRO A 6 7.69 -8.62 -39.63
N THR A 7 8.62 -8.39 -38.71
CA THR A 7 8.37 -7.54 -37.54
C THR A 7 8.12 -6.10 -37.99
N PRO A 8 7.46 -5.25 -37.16
CA PRO A 8 7.29 -3.84 -37.48
C PRO A 8 8.60 -3.13 -37.81
N ASP A 9 9.72 -3.49 -37.16
CA ASP A 9 11.03 -2.89 -37.42
C ASP A 9 11.60 -3.32 -38.78
N GLN A 10 11.54 -4.61 -39.11
CA GLN A 10 11.95 -5.13 -40.43
C GLN A 10 11.10 -4.54 -41.57
N ALA A 11 9.80 -4.33 -41.32
CA ALA A 11 8.91 -3.73 -42.30
C ALA A 11 9.18 -2.22 -42.50
N ARG A 12 9.62 -1.50 -41.45
CA ARG A 12 10.07 -0.09 -41.57
C ARG A 12 11.35 0.01 -42.39
N GLU A 13 12.33 -0.85 -42.12
CA GLU A 13 13.59 -0.88 -42.87
C GLU A 13 13.35 -1.17 -44.37
N THR A 14 12.41 -2.07 -44.66
CA THR A 14 11.97 -2.37 -46.04
C THR A 14 11.33 -1.15 -46.70
N LEU A 15 10.47 -0.41 -45.97
CA LEU A 15 9.84 0.81 -46.46
C LEU A 15 10.85 1.93 -46.72
N ASP A 16 11.80 2.13 -45.81
CA ASP A 16 12.84 3.16 -45.95
C ASP A 16 13.75 2.87 -47.15
N THR A 17 14.06 1.60 -47.39
CA THR A 17 14.79 1.17 -48.59
C THR A 17 13.99 1.43 -49.87
N ALA A 18 12.71 1.03 -49.91
CA ALA A 18 11.85 1.30 -51.06
C ALA A 18 11.70 2.82 -51.34
N ARG A 19 11.63 3.65 -50.29
CA ARG A 19 11.55 5.11 -50.42
C ARG A 19 12.84 5.71 -50.99
N ARG A 20 14.01 5.23 -50.57
CA ARG A 20 15.30 5.63 -51.15
C ARG A 20 15.36 5.28 -52.64
N GLU A 21 15.05 4.03 -53.00
CA GLU A 21 15.02 3.59 -54.40
C GLU A 21 14.06 4.43 -55.26
N ALA A 22 12.85 4.74 -54.75
CA ALA A 22 11.88 5.56 -55.46
C ALA A 22 12.35 7.01 -55.64
N ASN A 23 13.01 7.60 -54.64
CA ASN A 23 13.56 8.94 -54.73
C ASN A 23 14.75 9.01 -55.70
N GLU A 24 15.63 8.01 -55.68
CA GLU A 24 16.77 7.90 -56.61
C GLU A 24 16.28 7.76 -58.06
N ALA A 25 15.29 6.89 -58.31
CA ALA A 25 14.71 6.71 -59.64
C ALA A 25 14.04 8.00 -60.16
N ARG A 26 13.33 8.73 -59.30
CA ARG A 26 12.74 10.04 -59.66
C ARG A 26 13.80 11.09 -59.97
N ALA A 27 14.84 11.19 -59.15
CA ALA A 27 15.92 12.15 -59.36
C ALA A 27 16.64 11.89 -60.69
N LEU A 28 16.83 10.62 -61.06
CA LEU A 28 17.42 10.25 -62.34
C LEU A 28 16.51 10.63 -63.53
N VAL A 29 15.20 10.41 -63.42
CA VAL A 29 14.23 10.84 -64.44
C VAL A 29 14.27 12.36 -64.61
N GLU A 30 14.28 13.13 -63.53
CA GLU A 30 14.34 14.60 -63.59
C GLU A 30 15.65 15.08 -64.23
N THR A 31 16.78 14.50 -63.83
CA THR A 31 18.10 14.83 -64.41
C THR A 31 18.15 14.54 -65.91
N LEU A 32 17.58 13.42 -66.36
CA LEU A 32 17.49 13.11 -67.80
C LEU A 32 16.52 14.06 -68.53
N ALA A 33 15.42 14.45 -67.88
CA ALA A 33 14.48 15.41 -68.45
C ALA A 33 15.09 16.82 -68.57
N ASP A 34 15.88 17.25 -67.59
CA ASP A 34 16.64 18.52 -67.63
C ASP A 34 17.63 18.52 -68.80
N ARG A 35 18.42 17.45 -68.96
CA ARG A 35 19.35 17.32 -70.10
C ARG A 35 18.65 17.42 -71.46
N VAL A 36 17.48 16.81 -71.61
CA VAL A 36 16.66 16.93 -72.83
C VAL A 36 16.19 18.37 -73.04
N ARG A 37 15.79 19.09 -71.97
CA ARG A 37 15.38 20.51 -72.04
C ARG A 37 16.56 21.42 -72.43
N ASP A 38 17.77 21.09 -71.99
CA ASP A 38 19.01 21.79 -72.32
C ASP A 38 19.53 21.48 -73.74
N GLY A 39 18.85 20.60 -74.48
CA GLY A 39 19.17 20.28 -75.88
C GLY A 39 20.19 19.15 -76.06
N ASP A 40 20.42 18.33 -75.04
CA ASP A 40 21.28 17.15 -75.15
C ASP A 40 20.62 16.07 -76.04
N THR A 41 21.15 15.90 -77.25
CA THR A 41 20.64 14.94 -78.24
C THR A 41 21.05 13.50 -77.98
N THR A 42 21.91 13.25 -76.97
CA THR A 42 22.34 11.90 -76.60
C THR A 42 21.32 11.16 -75.73
N VAL A 43 20.38 11.87 -75.11
CA VAL A 43 19.29 11.28 -74.33
C VAL A 43 18.14 10.91 -75.25
N THR A 44 17.86 9.60 -75.35
CA THR A 44 16.80 9.08 -76.20
C THR A 44 15.45 9.04 -75.50
N ALA A 45 14.35 9.10 -76.27
CA ALA A 45 13.00 8.95 -75.74
C ALA A 45 12.81 7.60 -75.01
N ASP A 46 13.44 6.53 -75.53
CA ASP A 46 13.39 5.20 -74.93
C ASP A 46 14.09 5.15 -73.57
N GLN A 47 15.24 5.83 -73.42
CA GLN A 47 15.93 5.94 -72.13
C GLN A 47 15.07 6.69 -71.10
N LEU A 48 14.47 7.83 -71.47
CA LEU A 48 13.60 8.58 -70.57
C LEU A 48 12.33 7.78 -70.20
N GLY A 49 11.73 7.09 -71.18
CA GLY A 49 10.58 6.23 -70.98
C GLY A 49 10.87 5.04 -70.05
N GLY A 50 12.00 4.36 -70.25
CA GLY A 50 12.44 3.26 -69.40
C GLY A 50 12.67 3.70 -67.95
N GLN A 51 13.27 4.88 -67.74
CA GLN A 51 13.48 5.40 -66.39
C GLN A 51 12.18 5.84 -65.71
N LYS A 52 11.21 6.38 -66.46
CA LYS A 52 9.86 6.65 -65.93
C LYS A 52 9.17 5.38 -65.44
N GLN A 53 9.22 4.30 -66.23
CA GLN A 53 8.64 3.01 -65.84
C GLN A 53 9.33 2.43 -64.59
N LEU A 54 10.65 2.58 -64.45
CA LEU A 54 11.38 2.18 -63.25
C LEU A 54 10.98 3.02 -62.03
N ALA A 55 10.79 4.32 -62.19
CA ALA A 55 10.30 5.20 -61.12
C ALA A 55 8.87 4.83 -60.67
N ASP A 56 7.98 4.51 -61.61
CA ASP A 56 6.62 4.04 -61.32
C ASP A 56 6.64 2.70 -60.56
N LEU A 57 7.47 1.75 -61.01
CA LEU A 57 7.67 0.48 -60.32
C LEU A 57 8.20 0.67 -58.89
N ALA A 58 9.16 1.58 -58.70
CA ALA A 58 9.71 1.89 -57.38
C ALA A 58 8.63 2.51 -56.47
N GLN A 59 7.75 3.35 -56.99
CA GLN A 59 6.61 3.88 -56.23
C GLN A 59 5.62 2.77 -55.83
N LEU A 60 5.31 1.81 -56.71
CA LEU A 60 4.48 0.66 -56.38
C LEU A 60 5.13 -0.21 -55.28
N ARG A 61 6.47 -0.31 -55.26
CA ARG A 61 7.19 -1.00 -54.17
C ARG A 61 7.08 -0.26 -52.85
N VAL A 62 7.10 1.08 -52.85
CA VAL A 62 6.83 1.88 -51.64
C VAL A 62 5.44 1.57 -51.11
N GLU A 63 4.40 1.63 -51.95
CA GLU A 63 3.03 1.34 -51.53
C GLU A 63 2.87 -0.10 -50.98
N ALA A 64 3.53 -1.08 -51.62
CA ALA A 64 3.54 -2.45 -51.14
C ALA A 64 4.24 -2.56 -49.77
N ALA A 65 5.35 -1.86 -49.57
CA ALA A 65 6.05 -1.81 -48.29
C ALA A 65 5.23 -1.12 -47.19
N GLU A 66 4.49 -0.05 -47.51
CA GLU A 66 3.58 0.63 -46.58
C GLU A 66 2.45 -0.30 -46.13
N ARG A 67 1.83 -1.04 -47.06
CA ARG A 67 0.81 -2.04 -46.72
C ARG A 67 1.38 -3.16 -45.84
N LYS A 68 2.59 -3.63 -46.14
CA LYS A 68 3.28 -4.64 -45.32
C LYS A 68 3.55 -4.12 -43.91
N LEU A 69 4.01 -2.87 -43.78
CA LEU A 69 4.25 -2.24 -42.48
C LEU A 69 2.97 -2.13 -41.66
N GLN A 70 1.87 -1.67 -42.24
CA GLN A 70 0.58 -1.58 -41.53
C GLN A 70 0.10 -2.96 -41.07
N SER A 71 0.24 -3.99 -41.92
CA SER A 71 -0.08 -5.37 -41.57
C SER A 71 0.79 -5.89 -40.41
N ALA A 72 2.12 -5.64 -40.46
CA ALA A 72 3.04 -6.02 -39.40
C ALA A 72 2.72 -5.35 -38.06
N ILE A 73 2.38 -4.05 -38.08
CA ILE A 73 1.96 -3.29 -36.88
C ILE A 73 0.66 -3.86 -36.31
N ALA A 74 -0.32 -4.16 -37.16
CA ALA A 74 -1.60 -4.72 -36.72
C ALA A 74 -1.42 -6.12 -36.11
N ALA A 75 -0.58 -6.96 -36.73
CA ALA A 75 -0.24 -8.29 -36.23
C ALA A 75 0.49 -8.24 -34.88
N ASP A 76 1.51 -7.38 -34.74
CA ASP A 76 2.22 -7.17 -33.47
C ASP A 76 1.28 -6.70 -32.36
N ARG A 77 0.43 -5.70 -32.65
CA ARG A 77 -0.56 -5.20 -31.69
C ARG A 77 -1.51 -6.32 -31.27
N HIS A 78 -2.03 -7.09 -32.22
CA HIS A 78 -2.93 -8.19 -31.93
C HIS A 78 -2.25 -9.26 -31.05
N ALA A 79 -1.00 -9.63 -31.36
CA ALA A 79 -0.23 -10.58 -30.57
C ALA A 79 -0.02 -10.09 -29.12
N ARG A 80 0.39 -8.82 -28.94
CA ARG A 80 0.55 -8.22 -27.60
C ARG A 80 -0.77 -8.12 -26.84
N CYS A 81 -1.87 -7.74 -27.50
CA CYS A 81 -3.19 -7.71 -26.88
C CYS A 81 -3.64 -9.10 -26.45
N THR A 82 -3.49 -10.12 -27.30
CA THR A 82 -3.84 -11.51 -26.97
C THR A 82 -3.01 -12.04 -25.81
N ALA A 83 -1.70 -11.76 -25.78
CA ALA A 83 -0.83 -12.13 -24.67
C ALA A 83 -1.24 -11.44 -23.35
N ALA A 84 -1.53 -10.13 -23.40
CA ALA A 84 -1.99 -9.38 -22.23
C ALA A 84 -3.35 -9.86 -21.71
N VAL A 85 -4.30 -10.14 -22.60
CA VAL A 85 -5.62 -10.69 -22.25
C VAL A 85 -5.48 -12.09 -21.64
N LYS A 86 -4.60 -12.94 -22.20
CA LYS A 86 -4.31 -14.25 -21.63
C LYS A 86 -3.72 -14.10 -20.22
N ALA A 87 -2.70 -13.28 -20.04
CA ALA A 87 -2.10 -13.05 -18.73
C ALA A 87 -3.11 -12.51 -17.70
N ALA A 88 -4.02 -11.63 -18.12
CA ALA A 88 -5.10 -11.14 -17.27
C ALA A 88 -6.09 -12.25 -16.89
N ARG A 89 -6.45 -13.13 -17.83
CA ARG A 89 -7.31 -14.30 -17.54
C ARG A 89 -6.62 -15.27 -16.61
N ASP A 90 -5.36 -15.61 -16.88
CA ASP A 90 -4.56 -16.50 -16.04
C ASP A 90 -4.47 -15.94 -14.61
N LEU A 91 -4.32 -14.61 -14.44
CA LEU A 91 -4.35 -13.95 -13.13
C LEU A 91 -5.72 -14.05 -12.46
N LEU A 92 -6.81 -13.81 -13.19
CA LEU A 92 -8.18 -13.89 -12.65
C LEU A 92 -8.60 -15.32 -12.29
N ASP A 93 -8.19 -16.30 -13.09
CA ASP A 93 -8.44 -17.72 -12.85
C ASP A 93 -7.60 -18.23 -11.65
N ALA A 94 -6.41 -17.66 -11.44
CA ALA A 94 -5.55 -17.93 -10.30
C ALA A 94 -5.89 -17.11 -9.05
N ASP A 95 -6.68 -16.03 -9.17
CA ASP A 95 -7.08 -15.16 -8.07
C ASP A 95 -8.12 -15.86 -7.19
N THR A 96 -7.64 -16.82 -6.41
CA THR A 96 -8.44 -17.41 -5.36
C THR A 96 -8.55 -16.38 -4.24
N THR A 97 -9.75 -15.88 -3.99
CA THR A 97 -10.00 -14.98 -2.85
C THR A 97 -9.92 -15.71 -1.50
N ALA A 98 -9.71 -17.01 -1.50
CA ALA A 98 -9.64 -17.84 -0.29
C ALA A 98 -8.62 -17.33 0.75
N PRO A 99 -7.37 -16.96 0.41
CA PRO A 99 -6.43 -16.42 1.39
C PRO A 99 -6.89 -15.09 1.99
N LEU A 100 -7.58 -14.24 1.22
CA LEU A 100 -8.16 -13.00 1.72
C LEU A 100 -9.33 -13.27 2.65
N VAL A 101 -10.20 -14.23 2.31
CA VAL A 101 -11.31 -14.68 3.16
C VAL A 101 -10.78 -15.26 4.47
N ASP A 102 -9.74 -16.08 4.42
CA ASP A 102 -9.09 -16.67 5.59
C ASP A 102 -8.47 -15.58 6.47
N ALA A 103 -7.76 -14.62 5.86
CA ALA A 103 -7.18 -13.48 6.58
C ALA A 103 -8.24 -12.61 7.26
N VAL A 104 -9.34 -12.27 6.57
CA VAL A 104 -10.45 -11.51 7.15
C VAL A 104 -11.12 -12.30 8.26
N THR A 105 -11.29 -13.61 8.10
CA THR A 105 -11.86 -14.49 9.13
C THR A 105 -10.97 -14.53 10.36
N ALA A 106 -9.64 -14.61 10.19
CA ALA A 106 -8.67 -14.55 11.28
C ALA A 106 -8.71 -13.20 12.01
N VAL A 107 -8.77 -12.08 11.28
CA VAL A 107 -8.90 -10.74 11.88
C VAL A 107 -10.20 -10.64 12.68
N ARG A 108 -11.32 -11.11 12.14
CA ARG A 108 -12.60 -11.11 12.85
C ARG A 108 -12.54 -11.94 14.14
N ALA A 109 -11.94 -13.13 14.09
CA ALA A 109 -11.76 -13.97 15.27
C ALA A 109 -10.87 -13.29 16.33
N ALA A 110 -9.77 -12.66 15.90
CA ALA A 110 -8.87 -11.92 16.77
C ALA A 110 -9.56 -10.72 17.44
N VAL A 111 -10.34 -9.94 16.69
CA VAL A 111 -11.12 -8.82 17.23
C VAL A 111 -12.17 -9.31 18.23
N ALA A 112 -12.87 -10.42 17.94
CA ALA A 112 -13.82 -11.02 18.88
C ALA A 112 -13.15 -11.47 20.19
N GLY A 113 -11.98 -12.11 20.10
CA GLY A 113 -11.17 -12.48 21.26
C GLY A 113 -10.74 -11.27 22.09
N LEU A 114 -10.32 -10.19 21.42
CA LEU A 114 -9.94 -8.93 22.07
C LEU A 114 -11.13 -8.29 22.80
N VAL A 115 -12.30 -8.23 22.16
CA VAL A 115 -13.54 -7.72 22.77
C VAL A 115 -13.88 -8.51 24.04
N ALA A 116 -13.82 -9.83 23.98
CA ALA A 116 -14.11 -10.69 25.14
C ALA A 116 -13.12 -10.46 26.29
N ALA A 117 -11.83 -10.36 26.00
CA ALA A 117 -10.80 -10.09 27.00
C ALA A 117 -10.96 -8.72 27.66
N VAL A 118 -11.28 -7.68 26.87
CA VAL A 118 -11.56 -6.33 27.40
C VAL A 118 -12.81 -6.33 28.27
N SER A 119 -13.88 -7.00 27.84
CA SER A 119 -15.10 -7.11 28.63
C SER A 119 -14.82 -7.76 29.98
N ALA A 120 -14.19 -8.94 29.99
CA ALA A 120 -13.87 -9.65 31.23
C ALA A 120 -13.02 -8.81 32.19
N ARG A 121 -12.03 -8.09 31.66
CA ARG A 121 -11.21 -7.16 32.46
C ARG A 121 -12.04 -6.01 33.04
N ASN A 122 -12.88 -5.39 32.21
CA ASN A 122 -13.73 -4.27 32.63
C ASN A 122 -14.79 -4.70 33.65
N ASP A 123 -15.35 -5.90 33.49
CA ASP A 123 -16.31 -6.49 34.43
C ASP A 123 -15.64 -6.74 35.79
N GLY A 124 -14.40 -7.25 35.80
CA GLY A 124 -13.61 -7.41 37.01
C GLY A 124 -13.32 -6.08 37.72
N ILE A 125 -12.98 -5.04 36.94
CA ILE A 125 -12.79 -3.68 37.46
C ILE A 125 -14.09 -3.12 38.04
N ALA A 126 -15.20 -3.27 37.33
CA ALA A 126 -16.49 -2.77 37.76
C ALA A 126 -16.98 -3.46 39.04
N ALA A 127 -16.85 -4.78 39.12
CA ALA A 127 -17.23 -5.55 40.29
C ALA A 127 -16.41 -5.15 41.53
N ALA A 128 -15.08 -5.08 41.39
CA ALA A 128 -14.20 -4.63 42.47
C ALA A 128 -14.47 -3.17 42.87
N GLY A 129 -14.70 -2.31 41.89
CA GLY A 129 -14.98 -0.89 42.11
C GLY A 129 -16.27 -0.66 42.86
N THR A 130 -17.35 -1.36 42.48
CA THR A 130 -18.62 -1.33 43.21
C THR A 130 -18.46 -1.85 44.64
N ALA A 131 -17.67 -2.91 44.86
CA ALA A 131 -17.41 -3.39 46.22
C ALA A 131 -16.67 -2.34 47.08
N LEU A 132 -15.65 -1.68 46.53
CA LEU A 132 -14.94 -0.58 47.22
C LEU A 132 -15.87 0.62 47.47
N GLU A 133 -16.73 0.96 46.52
CA GLU A 133 -17.71 2.05 46.68
C GLU A 133 -18.70 1.75 47.83
N THR A 134 -19.23 0.52 47.90
CA THR A 134 -20.08 0.06 49.01
C THR A 134 -19.36 0.15 50.36
N LEU A 135 -18.13 -0.36 50.45
CA LEU A 135 -17.34 -0.28 51.69
C LEU A 135 -17.06 1.18 52.10
N ASN A 136 -16.78 2.07 51.14
CA ASN A 136 -16.58 3.48 51.44
C ASN A 136 -17.86 4.13 51.97
N GLN A 137 -19.05 3.77 51.45
CA GLN A 137 -20.33 4.24 51.96
C GLN A 137 -20.60 3.77 53.40
N GLU A 138 -20.31 2.50 53.70
CA GLU A 138 -20.43 1.93 55.05
C GLU A 138 -19.52 2.68 56.05
N LEU A 139 -18.24 2.85 55.71
CA LEU A 139 -17.29 3.58 56.55
C LEU A 139 -17.65 5.07 56.69
N SER A 140 -18.20 5.71 55.66
CA SER A 140 -18.68 7.09 55.74
C SER A 140 -19.90 7.23 56.65
N LEU A 141 -20.79 6.23 56.68
CA LEU A 141 -21.90 6.19 57.62
C LEU A 141 -21.40 6.08 59.06
N GLU A 142 -20.45 5.16 59.32
CA GLU A 142 -19.84 4.97 60.64
C GLU A 142 -19.10 6.23 61.13
N ALA A 143 -18.40 6.91 60.23
CA ALA A 143 -17.66 8.13 60.55
C ALA A 143 -18.56 9.40 60.62
N GLY A 144 -19.85 9.30 60.30
CA GLY A 144 -20.75 10.45 60.23
C GLY A 144 -20.42 11.44 59.10
N THR A 145 -19.76 10.98 58.04
CA THR A 145 -19.32 11.78 56.88
C THR A 145 -20.09 11.48 55.59
N LEU A 146 -21.17 10.70 55.67
CA LEU A 146 -22.00 10.34 54.52
C LEU A 146 -22.50 11.61 53.78
N GLY A 147 -22.29 11.66 52.46
CA GLY A 147 -22.67 12.79 51.60
C GLY A 147 -21.63 13.91 51.50
N GLN A 148 -20.51 13.84 52.24
CA GLN A 148 -19.39 14.75 52.04
C GLN A 148 -18.57 14.32 50.81
N PRO A 149 -18.44 15.16 49.77
CA PRO A 149 -17.80 14.77 48.49
C PRO A 149 -16.31 14.45 48.62
N ASP A 150 -15.65 14.99 49.66
CA ASP A 150 -14.22 14.80 49.92
C ASP A 150 -13.91 13.70 50.93
N ALA A 151 -14.92 13.18 51.64
CA ALA A 151 -14.72 12.12 52.63
C ALA A 151 -14.38 10.79 51.96
N ARG A 152 -13.18 10.25 52.26
CA ARG A 152 -12.68 8.99 51.69
C ARG A 152 -12.12 8.09 52.78
N PRO A 153 -12.93 7.69 53.77
CA PRO A 153 -12.45 6.92 54.91
C PRO A 153 -11.80 5.59 54.47
N LEU A 154 -12.29 4.95 53.41
CA LEU A 154 -11.67 3.75 52.85
C LEU A 154 -10.24 4.01 52.37
N PHE A 155 -10.01 5.16 51.73
CA PHE A 155 -8.69 5.52 51.24
C PHE A 155 -7.74 5.89 52.38
N GLU A 156 -8.22 6.58 53.40
CA GLU A 156 -7.40 6.98 54.55
C GLU A 156 -6.93 5.78 55.36
N GLN A 157 -7.83 4.81 55.58
CA GLN A 157 -7.56 3.63 56.40
C GLN A 157 -6.87 2.51 55.60
N TYR A 158 -7.35 2.21 54.40
CA TYR A 158 -6.93 1.04 53.63
C TYR A 158 -6.18 1.38 52.35
N ARG A 159 -5.95 2.67 52.07
CA ARG A 159 -5.29 3.15 50.84
C ARG A 159 -5.95 2.66 49.56
N ALA A 160 -7.22 2.29 49.62
CA ALA A 160 -8.00 1.79 48.49
C ALA A 160 -9.12 2.77 48.13
N ARG A 161 -9.37 2.93 46.84
CA ARG A 161 -10.56 3.58 46.31
C ARG A 161 -10.89 3.02 44.94
N GLY A 162 -12.15 3.03 44.57
CA GLY A 162 -12.53 2.66 43.22
C GLY A 162 -13.94 3.07 42.88
N ASP A 163 -14.22 3.02 41.60
CA ASP A 163 -15.54 3.15 40.98
C ASP A 163 -15.65 2.11 39.86
N ARG A 164 -16.76 2.10 39.12
CA ARG A 164 -17.01 1.12 38.06
C ARG A 164 -15.97 1.12 36.93
N ARG A 165 -15.12 2.14 36.82
CA ARG A 165 -14.14 2.34 35.75
C ARG A 165 -12.71 2.40 36.27
N HIS A 166 -12.50 2.71 37.54
CA HIS A 166 -11.17 2.97 38.10
C HIS A 166 -10.99 2.23 39.41
N LEU A 167 -9.85 1.55 39.56
CA LEU A 167 -9.37 1.03 40.82
C LEU A 167 -8.07 1.74 41.16
N PHE A 168 -7.88 2.01 42.44
CA PHE A 168 -6.65 2.51 43.00
C PHE A 168 -6.39 1.80 44.32
N VAL A 169 -5.20 1.23 44.45
CA VAL A 169 -4.73 0.59 45.69
C VAL A 169 -3.31 1.09 45.96
N GLY A 170 -3.13 1.78 47.08
CA GLY A 170 -1.83 2.17 47.60
C GLY A 170 -1.21 1.04 48.39
N ASP A 171 0.06 0.73 48.13
CA ASP A 171 0.84 -0.24 48.89
C ASP A 171 1.97 0.49 49.63
N ALA A 172 2.12 0.21 50.93
CA ALA A 172 3.12 0.82 51.79
C ALA A 172 4.52 0.34 51.35
N GLY A 173 5.18 1.14 50.50
CA GLY A 173 6.54 0.88 50.03
C GLY A 173 6.65 0.36 48.59
N ARG A 174 5.54 0.00 47.93
CA ARG A 174 5.55 -0.40 46.49
C ARG A 174 4.88 0.61 45.56
N GLY A 175 4.49 1.77 46.08
CA GLY A 175 3.80 2.79 45.32
C GLY A 175 2.33 2.45 45.07
N ALA A 176 1.61 3.39 44.45
CA ALA A 176 0.23 3.20 44.10
C ALA A 176 0.08 2.37 42.83
N ARG A 177 -0.88 1.45 42.84
CA ARG A 177 -1.32 0.71 41.66
C ARG A 177 -2.70 1.19 41.26
N SER A 178 -2.92 1.33 39.96
CA SER A 178 -4.22 1.66 39.40
C SER A 178 -4.59 0.70 38.29
N ALA A 179 -5.89 0.50 38.11
CA ALA A 179 -6.45 -0.20 36.97
C ALA A 179 -7.62 0.62 36.42
N THR A 180 -7.60 0.87 35.12
CA THR A 180 -8.64 1.65 34.44
C THR A 180 -9.34 0.79 33.40
N ALA A 181 -10.67 0.84 33.34
CA ALA A 181 -11.47 0.20 32.31
C ALA A 181 -11.07 0.71 30.92
N LEU A 182 -11.01 -0.19 29.95
CA LEU A 182 -10.52 0.10 28.60
C LEU A 182 -11.68 0.28 27.63
N SER A 183 -11.47 1.14 26.64
CA SER A 183 -12.31 1.22 25.45
C SER A 183 -11.87 0.16 24.45
N THR A 184 -12.78 -0.75 24.09
CA THR A 184 -12.51 -1.77 23.07
C THR A 184 -12.16 -1.15 21.72
N ILE A 185 -12.81 -0.03 21.37
CA ILE A 185 -12.54 0.70 20.12
C ILE A 185 -11.12 1.26 20.12
N ASP A 186 -10.70 1.90 21.21
CA ASP A 186 -9.36 2.49 21.31
C ASP A 186 -8.28 1.40 21.20
N LEU A 187 -8.52 0.24 21.80
CA LEU A 187 -7.59 -0.88 21.75
C LEU A 187 -7.48 -1.50 20.35
N VAL A 188 -8.59 -1.68 19.64
CA VAL A 188 -8.58 -2.11 18.23
C VAL A 188 -7.86 -1.10 17.36
N CYS A 189 -8.21 0.19 17.46
CA CYS A 189 -7.56 1.24 16.68
C CYS A 189 -6.07 1.33 16.98
N ALA A 190 -5.65 1.17 18.24
CA ALA A 190 -4.25 1.16 18.63
C ALA A 190 -3.50 -0.03 18.02
N ALA A 191 -4.07 -1.24 18.11
CA ALA A 191 -3.49 -2.44 17.52
C ALA A 191 -3.33 -2.33 16.00
N VAL A 192 -4.30 -1.73 15.30
CA VAL A 192 -4.15 -1.52 13.86
C VAL A 192 -3.13 -0.41 13.56
N THR A 193 -3.16 0.71 14.31
CA THR A 193 -2.22 1.83 14.11
C THR A 193 -0.76 1.39 14.29
N THR A 194 -0.47 0.50 15.25
CA THR A 194 0.90 0.01 15.45
C THR A 194 1.42 -0.85 14.31
N VAL A 195 0.53 -1.55 13.58
CA VAL A 195 0.85 -2.31 12.37
C VAL A 195 1.04 -1.40 11.16
N LEU A 196 0.18 -0.39 10.99
CA LEU A 196 0.22 0.50 9.82
C LEU A 196 1.46 1.41 9.75
N ILE A 197 2.13 1.64 10.89
CA ILE A 197 3.32 2.51 10.93
C ILE A 197 4.50 1.92 10.13
N THR A 198 4.57 0.60 9.98
CA THR A 198 5.71 -0.07 9.31
C THR A 198 5.50 -0.23 7.80
N ASP A 199 4.28 -0.08 7.28
CA ASP A 199 3.97 -0.24 5.85
C ASP A 199 3.62 1.10 5.17
N PRO A 200 4.46 1.62 4.25
CA PRO A 200 4.19 2.86 3.53
C PRO A 200 2.96 2.81 2.62
N ASN A 201 2.53 1.63 2.15
CA ASN A 201 1.33 1.47 1.31
C ASN A 201 0.03 1.63 2.11
N SER A 202 0.13 1.64 3.44
CA SER A 202 -1.00 1.63 4.36
C SER A 202 -1.38 3.02 4.90
N ARG A 203 -0.72 4.09 4.43
CA ARG A 203 -0.96 5.49 4.85
C ARG A 203 -2.44 5.90 4.80
N HIS A 204 -3.16 5.48 3.75
CA HIS A 204 -4.58 5.79 3.58
C HIS A 204 -5.48 5.16 4.66
N LEU A 205 -5.11 4.00 5.20
CA LEU A 205 -5.80 3.37 6.33
C LEU A 205 -5.54 4.13 7.64
N SER A 206 -4.30 4.58 7.86
CA SER A 206 -3.95 5.40 9.02
C SER A 206 -4.70 6.72 9.04
N ASP A 207 -4.97 7.33 7.88
CA ASP A 207 -5.74 8.57 7.79
C ASP A 207 -7.23 8.38 8.12
N ARG A 208 -7.78 7.17 7.93
CA ARG A 208 -9.18 6.87 8.22
C ARG A 208 -9.43 6.38 9.64
N MET A 209 -8.45 5.72 10.26
CA MET A 209 -8.57 5.20 11.64
C MET A 209 -7.87 6.08 12.68
N ARG A 210 -7.82 7.41 12.45
CA ARG A 210 -7.08 8.38 13.28
C ARG A 210 -7.36 8.21 14.77
N LEU A 211 -6.48 7.47 15.44
CA LEU A 211 -6.32 7.49 16.88
C LEU A 211 -5.11 8.39 17.18
N PRO A 212 -5.23 9.39 18.07
CA PRO A 212 -4.08 10.17 18.48
C PRO A 212 -2.99 9.26 19.07
N ASP A 213 -1.72 9.48 18.72
CA ASP A 213 -0.60 8.67 19.21
C ASP A 213 -0.51 8.71 20.76
N SER A 214 -1.04 9.76 21.39
CA SER A 214 -1.20 9.87 22.85
C SER A 214 -2.12 8.82 23.45
N VAL A 215 -3.17 8.38 22.75
CA VAL A 215 -4.09 7.33 23.21
C VAL A 215 -3.40 5.97 23.16
N VAL A 216 -2.62 5.69 22.11
CA VAL A 216 -1.80 4.46 22.01
C VAL A 216 -0.82 4.40 23.18
N ARG A 217 -0.12 5.50 23.45
CA ARG A 217 0.80 5.59 24.60
C ARG A 217 0.07 5.36 25.93
N GLN A 218 -1.08 6.02 26.13
CA GLN A 218 -1.89 5.87 27.35
C GLN A 218 -2.36 4.42 27.55
N LEU A 219 -2.71 3.70 26.47
CA LEU A 219 -3.06 2.28 26.54
C LEU A 219 -1.88 1.41 26.97
N GLY A 220 -0.67 1.69 26.46
CA GLY A 220 0.56 1.02 26.89
C GLY A 220 0.89 1.28 28.37
N GLU A 221 0.69 2.52 28.83
CA GLU A 221 0.84 2.89 30.25
C GLU A 221 -0.21 2.19 31.14
N THR A 222 -1.44 2.05 30.65
CA THR A 222 -2.55 1.40 31.38
C THR A 222 -2.43 -0.11 31.41
N VAL A 223 -1.79 -0.71 30.40
CA VAL A 223 -1.57 -2.16 30.28
C VAL A 223 -0.12 -2.41 29.88
N PRO A 224 0.81 -2.50 30.85
CA PRO A 224 2.24 -2.63 30.57
C PRO A 224 2.60 -3.78 29.62
N GLY A 225 1.89 -4.91 29.70
CA GLY A 225 2.08 -6.03 28.77
C GLY A 225 1.81 -5.70 27.30
N LEU A 226 0.95 -4.70 27.00
CA LEU A 226 0.78 -4.18 25.63
C LEU A 226 1.99 -3.37 25.18
N ALA A 227 2.59 -2.57 26.08
CA ALA A 227 3.80 -1.82 25.74
C ALA A 227 4.94 -2.77 25.35
N ASP A 228 5.07 -3.90 26.05
CA ASP A 228 6.03 -4.95 25.73
C ASP A 228 5.71 -5.65 24.41
N ALA A 229 4.44 -6.03 24.18
CA ALA A 229 4.00 -6.65 22.93
C ALA A 229 4.11 -5.72 21.71
N TRP A 230 4.10 -4.41 21.91
CA TRP A 230 4.24 -3.42 20.84
C TRP A 230 5.67 -2.94 20.62
N ARG A 231 6.65 -3.46 21.37
CA ARG A 231 8.05 -3.20 21.06
C ARG A 231 8.36 -3.65 19.64
N VAL A 232 9.23 -2.91 19.00
CA VAL A 232 9.72 -3.21 17.65
C VAL A 232 11.08 -3.85 17.75
N SER A 233 11.41 -4.71 16.79
CA SER A 233 12.76 -5.25 16.72
C SER A 233 13.78 -4.12 16.47
N ALA A 234 15.04 -4.34 16.87
CA ALA A 234 16.11 -3.39 16.58
C ALA A 234 16.26 -3.14 15.07
N GLU A 235 16.07 -4.19 14.25
CA GLU A 235 16.11 -4.09 12.79
C GLU A 235 14.98 -3.20 12.23
N GLU A 236 13.73 -3.41 12.66
CA GLU A 236 12.61 -2.56 12.28
C GLU A 236 12.82 -1.11 12.73
N TRP A 237 13.34 -0.91 13.94
CA TRP A 237 13.65 0.42 14.46
C TRP A 237 14.66 1.15 13.60
N LEU A 238 15.72 0.45 13.17
CA LEU A 238 16.75 0.99 12.29
C LEU A 238 16.18 1.33 10.90
N LYS A 239 15.30 0.48 10.33
CA LYS A 239 14.62 0.76 9.07
C LYS A 239 13.76 2.03 9.14
N MET A 240 13.20 2.34 10.32
CA MET A 240 12.37 3.54 10.50
C MET A 240 13.17 4.83 10.72
N ARG A 241 14.47 4.78 11.10
CA ARG A 241 15.26 5.87 11.73
C ARG A 241 15.21 7.24 11.04
N ASN A 242 14.93 7.32 9.74
CA ASN A 242 14.85 8.57 8.97
C ASN A 242 13.46 8.81 8.36
N THR A 243 12.40 8.28 8.98
CA THR A 243 11.04 8.34 8.45
C THR A 243 10.06 8.88 9.49
N THR A 244 8.92 9.38 9.03
CA THR A 244 7.79 9.76 9.91
C THR A 244 7.33 8.60 10.80
N ALA A 245 7.57 7.34 10.40
CA ALA A 245 7.25 6.16 11.20
C ALA A 245 8.03 6.12 12.52
N HIS A 246 9.31 6.52 12.53
CA HIS A 246 10.13 6.56 13.74
C HIS A 246 9.65 7.61 14.73
N THR A 247 9.31 8.81 14.25
CA THR A 247 8.74 9.87 15.08
C THR A 247 7.44 9.42 15.73
N ARG A 248 6.52 8.81 14.96
CA ARG A 248 5.25 8.32 15.48
C ARG A 248 5.42 7.16 16.46
N ALA A 249 6.26 6.18 16.15
CA ALA A 249 6.55 5.08 17.07
C ALA A 249 7.11 5.60 18.40
N SER A 250 7.98 6.61 18.36
CA SER A 250 8.51 7.28 19.56
C SER A 250 7.42 8.01 20.34
N GLN A 251 6.51 8.72 19.66
CA GLN A 251 5.37 9.42 20.29
C GLN A 251 4.37 8.46 20.95
N GLN A 252 4.25 7.25 20.41
CA GLN A 252 3.46 6.15 21.00
C GLN A 252 4.16 5.49 22.20
N GLY A 253 5.38 5.91 22.55
CA GLY A 253 6.17 5.31 23.63
C GLY A 253 6.78 3.95 23.27
N ARG A 254 6.85 3.60 21.99
CA ARG A 254 7.47 2.35 21.54
C ARG A 254 8.99 2.51 21.57
N ALA A 255 9.67 1.48 22.06
CA ALA A 255 11.12 1.39 22.08
C ALA A 255 11.57 0.10 21.36
N PRO A 256 12.78 0.07 20.79
CA PRO A 256 13.35 -1.17 20.32
C PRO A 256 13.49 -2.15 21.49
N VAL A 257 13.33 -3.45 21.22
CA VAL A 257 13.75 -4.48 22.18
C VAL A 257 15.25 -4.30 22.39
N THR A 258 15.65 -3.87 23.59
CA THR A 258 17.06 -3.90 23.99
C THR A 258 17.45 -5.36 24.11
N ASP A 259 18.40 -5.82 23.30
CA ASP A 259 18.94 -7.17 23.46
C ASP A 259 19.39 -7.33 24.91
N PRO A 260 18.88 -8.33 25.65
CA PRO A 260 19.23 -8.53 27.05
C PRO A 260 20.70 -8.97 27.25
N GLU A 261 21.49 -9.12 26.18
CA GLU A 261 22.87 -9.62 26.20
C GLU A 261 23.93 -8.63 25.67
N GLY A 262 23.61 -7.33 25.57
CA GLY A 262 24.55 -6.28 25.17
C GLY A 262 25.29 -5.60 26.32
#